data_AF-A0A537XGP6-F1
#
_entry.id   AF-A0A537XGP6-F1
#
_cell.length_a   1.000
_cell.length_b   1.000
_cell.length_c   1.000
_cell.angle_alpha   90.00
_cell.angle_beta   90.00
_cell.angle_gamma   90.00
#
_symmetry.space_group_name_H-M   'P 1'
#
loop_
_entity.id
_entity.type
_entity.pdbx_description
1 polymer ?
#
loop_
_entity_poly.entity_id
_entity_poly.type
_entity_poly.pdbx_seq_one_letter_code
_entity_poly.pdbx_strand_id
1 'polypeptide(L)' 'MPADDNQDQTGITSKRSPRSVADTVSRFVEMVGAKGLKVFAVIDQAAEARKVGQSLRETVLVIFG' A
#
# COMPACT_ATOMS: atom_id res chain seq x y z
N MET A 1 -20.94 -14.33 -17.66
CA MET A 1 -20.80 -12.89 -17.36
C MET A 1 -19.32 -12.57 -17.31
N PRO A 2 -18.72 -11.97 -18.34
CA PRO A 2 -17.39 -11.39 -18.21
C PRO A 2 -17.57 -10.00 -17.59
N ALA A 3 -17.13 -9.82 -16.35
CA ALA A 3 -17.06 -8.49 -15.76
C ALA A 3 -15.76 -7.83 -16.21
N ASP A 4 -15.90 -7.04 -17.28
CA ASP A 4 -15.20 -5.79 -17.58
C ASP A 4 -13.72 -5.68 -17.19
N ASP A 5 -12.93 -5.94 -18.21
CA ASP A 5 -11.54 -5.55 -18.39
C ASP A 5 -11.48 -4.01 -18.60
N ASN A 6 -11.71 -3.22 -17.54
CA ASN A 6 -11.39 -1.79 -17.56
C ASN A 6 -9.93 -1.63 -17.15
N GLN A 7 -9.05 -1.71 -18.14
CA GLN A 7 -7.66 -1.25 -18.06
C GLN A 7 -7.67 0.24 -17.67
N ASP A 8 -7.50 0.53 -16.39
CA ASP A 8 -7.48 1.89 -15.86
C ASP A 8 -6.31 2.69 -16.47
N GLN A 9 -6.66 3.60 -17.37
CA GLN A 9 -5.79 4.52 -18.11
C GLN A 9 -5.06 5.57 -17.23
N THR A 10 -4.96 5.33 -15.91
CA THR A 10 -4.36 6.23 -14.91
C THR A 10 -3.09 5.66 -14.24
N GLY A 11 -2.65 4.45 -14.58
CA GLY A 11 -1.45 3.84 -13.97
C GLY A 11 -1.63 3.50 -12.49
N ILE A 12 -2.89 3.39 -12.03
CA ILE A 12 -3.25 3.06 -10.65
C ILE A 12 -4.03 1.74 -10.66
N THR A 13 -3.66 0.80 -9.79
CA THR A 13 -4.41 -0.44 -9.57
C THR A 13 -4.82 -0.54 -8.11
N SER A 14 -6.11 -0.71 -7.85
CA SER A 14 -6.65 -0.85 -6.49
C SER A 14 -7.05 -2.30 -6.20
N LYS A 15 -6.57 -2.86 -5.09
CA LYS A 15 -6.94 -4.21 -4.63
C LYS A 15 -7.30 -4.20 -3.15
N ARG A 16 -8.49 -4.73 -2.82
CA ARG A 16 -8.96 -4.82 -1.44
C ARG A 16 -8.21 -5.92 -0.68
N SER A 17 -7.75 -5.60 0.54
CA SER A 17 -7.19 -6.57 1.49
C SER A 17 -8.22 -6.89 2.57
N PRO A 18 -8.38 -8.17 2.97
CA PRO A 18 -9.19 -8.54 4.12
C PRO A 18 -8.42 -8.43 5.46
N ARG A 19 -7.16 -7.98 5.45
CA ARG A 19 -6.30 -7.87 6.63
C ARG A 19 -6.23 -6.45 7.17
N SER A 20 -5.67 -6.29 8.37
CA SER A 20 -5.30 -4.99 8.92
C SER A 20 -4.29 -4.27 8.00
N VAL A 21 -4.10 -2.96 8.21
CA VAL A 21 -3.10 -2.19 7.46
C VAL A 21 -1.69 -2.75 7.70
N ALA A 22 -1.33 -3.00 8.96
CA ALA A 22 -0.02 -3.55 9.33
C ALA A 22 0.25 -4.91 8.65
N ASP A 23 -0.69 -5.85 8.73
CA ASP A 23 -0.55 -7.17 8.12
C ASP A 23 -0.49 -7.10 6.59
N THR A 24 -1.24 -6.16 6.00
CA THR A 24 -1.21 -5.94 4.55
C THR A 24 0.16 -5.42 4.11
N VAL A 25 0.75 -4.48 4.86
CA VAL A 25 2.08 -3.92 4.57
C VAL A 25 3.16 -4.99 4.70
N SER A 26 3.17 -5.74 5.82
CA SER A 26 4.15 -6.82 6.05
C SER A 26 4.12 -7.86 4.93
N ARG A 27 2.94 -8.39 4.60
CA ARG A 27 2.79 -9.35 3.49
C ARG A 27 3.18 -8.75 2.13
N PHE A 28 2.87 -7.48 1.89
CA PHE A 28 3.22 -6.82 0.64
C PHE A 28 4.74 -6.72 0.51
N VAL A 29 5.44 -6.19 1.53
CA VAL A 29 6.91 -6.06 1.57
C VAL A 29 7.60 -7.40 1.32
N GLU A 30 7.13 -8.48 1.96
CA GLU A 30 7.63 -9.84 1.72
C GLU A 30 7.44 -10.27 0.25
N MET A 31 6.26 -10.01 -0.32
CA MET A 31 5.94 -10.37 -1.70
C MET A 31 6.79 -9.61 -2.72
N VAL A 32 7.03 -8.31 -2.51
CA VAL A 32 7.90 -7.52 -3.42
C VAL A 32 9.35 -7.98 -3.31
N GLY A 33 9.83 -8.24 -2.09
CA GLY A 33 11.18 -8.78 -1.86
C GLY A 33 11.38 -10.15 -2.49
N ALA A 34 10.40 -11.05 -2.37
CA ALA A 34 10.43 -12.37 -3.03
C ALA A 34 10.46 -12.28 -4.57
N LYS A 35 10.03 -11.16 -5.15
CA LYS A 35 10.12 -10.86 -6.59
C LYS A 35 11.43 -10.17 -7.00
N GLY A 36 12.38 -10.00 -6.07
CA GLY A 36 13.67 -9.35 -6.32
C GLY A 36 13.62 -7.83 -6.39
N LEU A 37 12.49 -7.21 -6.03
CA LEU A 37 12.34 -5.76 -6.00
C LEU A 37 12.83 -5.20 -4.66
N LYS A 38 13.44 -4.02 -4.68
CA LYS A 38 13.93 -3.36 -3.47
C LYS A 38 12.83 -2.49 -2.86
N VAL A 39 12.68 -2.53 -1.54
CA VAL A 39 11.89 -1.55 -0.80
C VAL A 39 12.80 -0.39 -0.42
N PHE A 40 12.47 0.82 -0.87
CA PHE A 40 13.20 2.04 -0.58
C PHE A 40 12.73 2.69 0.72
N ALA A 41 11.41 2.68 0.97
CA ALA A 41 10.81 3.30 2.14
C ALA A 41 9.47 2.65 2.52
N VAL A 42 9.17 2.68 3.82
CA VAL A 42 7.85 2.40 4.40
C VAL A 42 7.51 3.55 5.32
N ILE A 43 6.42 4.27 5.05
CA ILE A 43 6.06 5.52 5.72
C ILE A 43 4.68 5.37 6.35
N ASP A 44 4.59 5.43 7.67
CA ASP A 44 3.32 5.51 8.41
C ASP A 44 2.80 6.96 8.38
N GLN A 45 1.94 7.26 7.41
CA GLN A 45 1.38 8.59 7.23
C GLN A 45 0.44 8.98 8.38
N ALA A 46 -0.20 7.99 9.02
CA ALA A 46 -1.05 8.26 10.17
C ALA A 46 -0.21 8.69 11.38
N ALA A 47 0.95 8.07 11.60
CA ALA A 47 1.90 8.51 12.63
C ALA A 47 2.46 9.91 12.33
N GLU A 48 2.83 10.21 11.08
CA GLU A 48 3.32 11.56 10.71
C GLU A 48 2.23 12.64 10.88
N ALA A 49 0.98 12.35 10.53
CA ALA A 49 -0.14 13.25 10.78
C ALA A 49 -0.29 13.57 12.28
N ARG A 50 -0.19 12.56 13.15
CA ARG A 50 -0.27 12.75 14.61
C ARG A 50 0.81 13.69 15.13
N LYS A 51 2.03 13.64 14.58
CA LYS A 51 3.14 14.53 14.99
C LYS A 51 2.86 16.01 14.76
N VAL A 52 2.00 16.32 13.78
CA VAL A 52 1.56 17.69 13.48
C VAL A 52 0.16 18.01 14.01
N GLY A 53 -0.33 17.22 14.97
CA GLY A 53 -1.64 17.43 15.60
C GLY A 53 -2.84 17.09 14.71
N GLN A 54 -2.62 16.38 13.61
CA GLN A 54 -3.68 15.94 12.70
C GLN A 54 -4.05 14.47 12.93
N SER A 55 -5.26 14.10 12.55
CA SER A 55 -5.74 12.72 12.57
C SER A 55 -5.93 12.22 11.14
N LEU A 56 -5.44 11.01 10.87
CA LEU A 56 -5.59 10.31 9.60
C LEU A 56 -5.96 8.86 9.89
N ARG A 57 -6.84 8.29 9.06
CA ARG A 57 -7.08 6.84 9.07
C ARG A 57 -5.77 6.10 8.83
N GLU A 58 -5.62 4.91 9.41
CA GLU A 58 -4.45 4.06 9.19
C GLU A 58 -4.08 3.97 7.70
N THR A 59 -2.91 4.51 7.36
CA THR A 59 -2.43 4.66 6.00
C THR A 59 -0.92 4.55 5.99
N VAL A 60 -0.39 3.64 5.17
CA VAL A 60 1.04 3.41 5.02
C VAL A 60 1.40 3.48 3.54
N LEU A 61 2.43 4.25 3.21
CA LEU A 61 3.00 4.34 1.86
C LEU A 61 4.25 3.46 1.79
N VAL A 62 4.30 2.56 0.79
CA VAL A 62 5.48 1.74 0.49
C VAL A 62 6.03 2.16 -0.87
N ILE A 63 7.31 2.53 -0.92
CA ILE A 63 8.01 2.90 -2.15
C ILE A 63 9.01 1.78 -2.47
N PHE A 64 8.91 1.21 -3.67
CA PHE A 64 9.69 0.04 -4.09
C PHE A 64 9.96 0.08 -5.60
N GLY A 65 10.94 -0.71 -6.05
CA GLY A 65 11.35 -0.82 -7.46
C GLY A 65 12.66 -1.57 -7.65
#